data_AF-A0A9W8MHY2-F1
#
_entry.id   AF-A0A9W8MHY2-F1
#
_cell.length_a   1.000
_cell.length_b   1.000
_cell.length_c   1.000
_cell.angle_alpha   90.00
_cell.angle_beta   90.00
_cell.angle_gamma   90.00
#
_symmetry.space_group_name_H-M   'P 1'
#
loop_
_entity.id
_entity.type
_entity.pdbx_description
1 polymer ?
#
loop_
_entity_poly.entity_id
_entity_poly.type
_entity_poly.pdbx_seq_one_letter_code
_entity_poly.pdbx_strand_id
1 'polypeptide(L)'
;MDSVESVVRGCYEEYRAFDKAYCRAALSSLRRQDTSWQTPPESREDLSQVPFLSSADGEFVFHDYDIDQEEDVVETGCVDTLKLKADTTFQPHPAYELCTSVARNIKVGDDPDYMPFAPFGDDPSFEFSDYNEEYGWLAWQAPKMLDPDLEIISIEALSLLINELGIAPEDVEELGLFPARYPAAPSPAVPRLSKLVHKRDFPTDLPSGWRLSLPYHPPYASGPSGILDSFLSSFCHNPNCLTGYCTTHMDNIPPPIPPPVSNLWPATLDSAAGDPCGKDCFLAAATSLRDINSVALWTEDDKELLKTVLTHSPDALPCDLAVICRKLCFEVAKYRRRYFDSLPRPGKERAAKRQTKKVAASTFQDNDSTVYKPFVSFCHLIVLT
;
A
#
# COMPACT_ATOMS: atom_id res chain seq x y z
N MET A 1 -30.68 -25.06 14.97
CA MET A 1 -29.50 -24.55 14.26
C MET A 1 -29.93 -23.22 13.70
N ASP A 2 -29.35 -22.14 14.20
CA ASP A 2 -29.65 -20.81 13.68
C ASP A 2 -29.18 -20.72 12.23
N SER A 3 -29.90 -19.94 11.42
CA SER A 3 -29.46 -19.67 10.04
C SER A 3 -28.10 -18.95 10.07
N VAL A 4 -27.22 -19.23 9.11
CA VAL A 4 -25.93 -18.53 8.94
C VAL A 4 -26.13 -17.01 8.94
N GLU A 5 -27.20 -16.55 8.30
CA GLU A 5 -27.56 -15.12 8.27
C GLU A 5 -27.86 -14.56 9.66
N SER A 6 -28.49 -15.34 10.54
CA SER A 6 -28.80 -14.94 11.92
C SER A 6 -27.53 -14.83 12.77
N VAL A 7 -26.57 -15.74 12.57
CA VAL A 7 -25.28 -15.73 13.27
C VAL A 7 -24.46 -14.52 12.83
N VAL A 8 -24.35 -14.29 11.51
CA VAL A 8 -23.63 -13.13 10.96
C VAL A 8 -24.23 -11.82 11.46
N ARG A 9 -25.56 -11.72 11.48
CA ARG A 9 -26.26 -10.55 12.02
C ARG A 9 -25.95 -10.31 13.50
N GLY A 10 -25.94 -11.37 14.31
CA GLY A 10 -25.57 -11.28 15.72
C GLY A 10 -24.13 -10.77 15.92
N CYS A 11 -23.16 -11.32 15.17
CA CYS A 11 -21.78 -10.84 15.22
C CYS A 11 -21.65 -9.37 14.76
N TYR A 12 -22.44 -8.97 13.76
CA TYR A 12 -22.47 -7.59 13.28
C TYR A 12 -23.02 -6.63 14.34
N GLU A 13 -24.12 -6.98 14.99
CA GLU A 13 -24.69 -6.17 16.08
C GLU A 13 -23.74 -6.07 17.28
N GLU A 14 -23.07 -7.17 17.64
CA GLU A 14 -22.05 -7.18 18.69
C GLU A 14 -20.86 -6.27 18.34
N TYR A 15 -20.32 -6.41 17.13
CA TYR A 15 -19.21 -5.58 16.66
C TYR A 15 -19.60 -4.10 16.60
N ARG A 16 -20.80 -3.79 16.10
CA ARG A 16 -21.31 -2.42 16.02
C ARG A 16 -21.49 -1.78 17.41
N ALA A 17 -21.97 -2.55 18.39
CA ALA A 17 -22.06 -2.10 19.77
C ALA A 17 -20.68 -1.80 20.36
N PHE A 18 -19.70 -2.66 20.10
CA PHE A 18 -18.31 -2.43 20.45
C PHE A 18 -17.74 -1.17 19.76
N ASP A 19 -17.91 -1.02 18.45
CA ASP A 19 -17.37 0.09 17.67
C ASP A 19 -17.92 1.43 18.13
N LYS A 20 -19.24 1.50 18.42
CA LYS A 20 -19.87 2.69 19.00
C LYS A 20 -19.22 3.08 20.33
N ALA A 21 -18.98 2.11 21.22
CA ALA A 21 -18.32 2.36 22.50
C ALA A 21 -16.84 2.78 22.33
N TYR A 22 -16.11 2.11 21.43
CA TYR A 22 -14.72 2.42 21.10
C TYR A 22 -14.58 3.84 20.53
N CYS A 23 -15.39 4.21 19.54
CA CYS A 23 -15.39 5.53 18.93
C CYS A 23 -15.66 6.63 19.95
N ARG A 24 -16.63 6.44 20.86
CA ARG A 24 -16.89 7.41 21.95
C ARG A 24 -15.71 7.55 22.91
N ALA A 25 -15.08 6.44 23.28
CA ALA A 25 -13.90 6.46 24.13
C ALA A 25 -12.73 7.18 23.44
N ALA A 26 -12.50 6.90 22.15
CA ALA A 26 -11.48 7.54 21.35
C ALA A 26 -11.72 9.07 21.25
N LEU A 27 -12.92 9.50 20.87
CA LEU A 27 -13.28 10.93 20.84
C LEU A 27 -13.14 11.59 22.21
N SER A 28 -13.54 10.91 23.29
CA SER A 28 -13.37 11.40 24.66
C SER A 28 -11.91 11.52 25.05
N SER A 29 -11.03 10.64 24.55
CA SER A 29 -9.58 10.71 24.79
C SER A 29 -8.89 11.85 24.02
N LEU A 30 -9.45 12.24 22.87
CA LEU A 30 -8.99 13.37 22.07
C LEU A 30 -9.49 14.71 22.60
N ARG A 31 -10.53 14.71 23.47
CA ARG A 31 -10.93 15.93 24.18
C ARG A 31 -9.71 16.43 24.94
N ARG A 32 -9.33 17.67 24.63
CA ARG A 32 -8.27 18.36 25.33
C ARG A 32 -8.59 18.26 26.81
N GLN A 33 -7.79 17.50 27.56
CA GLN A 33 -7.88 17.56 29.00
C GLN A 33 -7.68 19.03 29.34
N ASP A 34 -8.59 19.61 30.12
CA ASP A 34 -8.41 20.92 30.74
C ASP A 34 -7.19 20.79 31.67
N THR A 35 -6.00 20.73 31.08
CA THR A 35 -4.76 21.02 31.76
C THR A 35 -4.95 22.45 32.19
N SER A 36 -5.32 22.60 33.48
CA SER A 36 -5.55 23.84 34.20
C SER A 36 -4.86 24.95 33.44
N TRP A 37 -5.66 25.79 32.76
CA TRP A 37 -5.21 26.95 32.00
C TRP A 37 -3.88 27.39 32.57
N GLN A 38 -2.77 27.02 31.91
CA GLN A 38 -1.48 27.54 32.32
C GLN A 38 -1.72 29.02 32.23
N THR A 39 -1.74 29.66 33.40
CA THR A 39 -2.06 31.07 33.52
C THR A 39 -1.17 31.71 32.47
N PRO A 40 -1.75 32.36 31.44
CA PRO A 40 -0.95 32.95 30.38
C PRO A 40 0.19 33.70 31.06
N PRO A 41 1.45 33.59 30.57
CA PRO A 41 2.56 34.30 31.18
C PRO A 41 2.11 35.72 31.50
N GLU A 42 2.40 36.22 32.71
CA GLU A 42 1.90 37.49 33.28
C GLU A 42 2.29 38.75 32.47
N SER A 43 2.45 38.69 31.15
CA SER A 43 2.20 39.83 30.26
C SER A 43 0.69 40.09 30.20
N ARG A 44 0.13 40.45 31.37
CA ARG A 44 -1.22 40.92 31.54
C ARG A 44 -1.24 42.36 31.05
N GLU A 45 -1.31 42.56 29.73
CA GLU A 45 -1.96 43.77 29.25
C GLU A 45 -3.37 43.75 29.81
N ASP A 46 -3.67 44.76 30.62
CA ASP A 46 -4.84 44.82 31.49
C ASP A 46 -6.11 44.96 30.65
N LEU A 47 -6.62 43.84 30.14
CA LEU A 47 -7.86 43.76 29.36
C LEU A 47 -9.10 44.19 30.15
N SER A 48 -8.97 44.47 31.45
CA SER A 48 -10.02 45.08 32.27
C SER A 48 -10.38 46.51 31.82
N GLN A 49 -9.54 47.15 30.99
CA GLN A 49 -9.82 48.47 30.43
C GLN A 49 -10.51 48.47 29.07
N VAL A 50 -10.73 47.30 28.44
CA VAL A 50 -11.51 47.25 27.20
C VAL A 50 -12.99 47.39 27.58
N PRO A 51 -13.70 48.45 27.13
CA PRO A 51 -15.09 48.66 27.50
C PRO A 51 -15.93 47.52 26.91
N PHE A 52 -16.31 46.56 27.77
CA PHE A 52 -17.27 45.53 27.44
C PHE A 52 -18.59 46.20 27.07
N LEU A 53 -18.98 46.06 25.80
CA LEU A 53 -20.34 46.40 25.38
C LEU A 53 -21.28 45.42 26.07
N SER A 54 -22.29 45.95 26.75
CA SER A 54 -23.32 45.20 27.48
C SER A 54 -23.80 43.97 26.71
N SER A 55 -24.07 42.88 27.45
CA SER A 55 -24.63 41.63 26.94
C SER A 55 -25.72 41.90 25.89
N ALA A 56 -25.38 41.68 24.63
CA ALA A 56 -26.39 41.63 23.58
C ALA A 56 -26.82 40.17 23.50
N ASP A 57 -28.12 39.94 23.71
CA ASP A 57 -28.86 38.68 23.71
C ASP A 57 -28.62 37.83 22.44
N GLY A 58 -27.41 37.29 22.30
CA GLY A 58 -27.03 36.34 21.27
C GLY A 58 -27.14 34.95 21.85
N GLU A 59 -28.26 34.28 21.62
CA GLU A 59 -28.45 32.89 21.98
C GLU A 59 -27.61 32.03 21.01
N PHE A 60 -26.48 31.51 21.49
CA PHE A 60 -25.74 30.48 20.77
C PHE A 60 -26.35 29.14 21.16
N VAL A 61 -27.23 28.64 20.30
CA VAL A 61 -27.79 27.30 20.41
C VAL A 61 -26.76 26.33 19.87
N PHE A 62 -26.25 25.45 20.72
CA PHE A 62 -25.60 24.23 20.26
C PHE A 62 -26.58 23.07 20.42
N HIS A 63 -26.56 22.17 19.44
CA HIS A 63 -27.27 20.91 19.51
C HIS A 63 -26.29 19.88 20.06
N ASP A 64 -26.47 19.48 21.32
CA ASP A 64 -25.78 18.30 21.82
C ASP A 64 -26.58 17.08 21.37
N TYR A 65 -25.96 16.28 20.50
CA TYR A 65 -26.54 15.02 20.06
C TYR A 65 -26.08 13.97 21.07
N ASP A 66 -26.98 13.57 21.96
CA ASP A 66 -26.72 12.46 22.87
C ASP A 66 -26.60 11.17 22.05
N ILE A 67 -25.35 10.79 21.75
CA ILE A 67 -25.03 9.62 20.93
C ILE A 67 -25.59 8.34 21.60
N ASP A 68 -25.93 8.36 22.90
CA ASP A 68 -26.45 7.21 23.65
C ASP A 68 -27.93 6.90 23.45
N GLN A 69 -28.75 7.84 22.99
CA GLN A 69 -30.17 7.62 22.77
C GLN A 69 -30.47 7.64 21.26
N GLU A 70 -31.10 6.58 20.73
CA GLU A 70 -31.53 6.51 19.33
C GLU A 70 -32.71 7.46 19.01
N GLU A 71 -33.25 8.13 20.03
CA GLU A 71 -34.17 9.25 19.85
C GLU A 71 -33.38 10.56 19.92
N ASP A 72 -33.62 11.46 18.97
CA ASP A 72 -33.06 12.81 18.87
C ASP A 72 -33.39 13.66 20.11
N VAL A 73 -32.76 13.37 21.25
CA VAL A 73 -32.81 14.25 22.42
C VAL A 73 -31.81 15.37 22.13
N VAL A 74 -32.33 16.42 21.50
CA VAL A 74 -31.63 17.69 21.32
C VAL A 74 -31.64 18.40 22.68
N GLU A 75 -30.59 18.26 23.47
CA GLU A 75 -30.40 19.17 24.61
C GLU A 75 -29.88 20.50 24.08
N THR A 76 -30.75 21.51 24.14
CA THR A 76 -30.44 22.89 23.76
C THR A 76 -29.87 23.61 24.97
N GLY A 77 -28.54 23.69 25.06
CA GLY A 77 -27.88 24.50 26.08
C GLY A 77 -27.77 25.97 25.66
N CYS A 78 -28.12 26.88 26.56
CA CYS A 78 -27.91 28.31 26.37
C CYS A 78 -26.62 28.69 27.12
N VAL A 79 -25.56 29.07 26.39
CA VAL A 79 -24.31 29.54 27.01
C VAL A 79 -24.30 31.06 26.97
N ASP A 80 -23.95 31.69 28.10
CA ASP A 80 -23.70 33.13 28.16
C ASP A 80 -22.58 33.49 27.18
N THR A 81 -22.94 34.08 26.03
CA THR A 81 -21.97 34.46 25.01
C THR A 81 -21.30 35.77 25.40
N LEU A 82 -19.98 35.71 25.60
CA LEU A 82 -19.17 36.90 25.81
C LEU A 82 -18.80 37.47 24.43
N LYS A 83 -19.56 38.49 23.97
CA LYS A 83 -19.23 39.20 22.72
C LYS A 83 -17.97 40.02 22.92
N LEU A 84 -16.82 39.41 22.64
CA LEU A 84 -15.58 40.13 22.48
C LEU A 84 -15.72 41.02 21.25
N LYS A 85 -15.55 42.33 21.43
CA LYS A 85 -15.36 43.24 20.31
C LYS A 85 -14.00 42.90 19.73
N ALA A 86 -13.97 41.97 18.77
CA ALA A 86 -12.77 41.65 18.02
C ALA A 86 -12.19 42.98 17.54
N ASP A 87 -10.92 43.22 17.86
CA ASP A 87 -10.26 44.42 17.39
C ASP A 87 -10.39 44.42 15.86
N THR A 88 -11.11 45.40 15.33
CA THR A 88 -11.39 45.51 13.88
C THR A 88 -10.11 45.70 13.06
N THR A 89 -8.96 45.88 13.73
CA THR A 89 -7.63 45.82 13.12
C THR A 89 -7.27 44.40 12.66
N PHE A 90 -7.83 43.36 13.26
CA PHE A 90 -7.61 41.97 12.86
C PHE A 90 -8.50 41.65 11.66
N GLN A 91 -7.97 41.92 10.47
CA GLN A 91 -8.63 41.47 9.25
C GLN A 91 -8.59 39.93 9.21
N PRO A 92 -9.73 39.26 8.97
CA PRO A 92 -9.72 37.82 8.79
C PRO A 92 -8.78 37.48 7.63
N HIS A 93 -7.98 36.42 7.80
CA HIS A 93 -7.21 35.91 6.67
C HIS A 93 -8.18 35.55 5.53
N PRO A 94 -7.80 35.79 4.26
CA PRO A 94 -8.58 35.29 3.14
C PRO A 94 -8.84 33.79 3.31
N ALA A 95 -10.04 33.35 2.93
CA ALA A 95 -10.34 31.92 2.89
C ALA A 95 -9.32 31.21 1.99
N TYR A 96 -8.73 30.12 2.48
CA TYR A 96 -7.82 29.29 1.73
C TYR A 96 -8.10 27.83 2.03
N GLU A 97 -7.89 26.98 1.03
CA GLU A 97 -7.96 25.54 1.20
C GLU A 97 -6.59 25.00 1.64
N LEU A 98 -6.61 23.95 2.46
CA LEU A 98 -5.37 23.28 2.85
C LEU A 98 -4.82 22.52 1.65
N CYS A 99 -3.59 22.86 1.25
CA CYS A 99 -2.86 22.14 0.22
C CYS A 99 -1.59 21.52 0.83
N THR A 100 -1.44 20.20 0.70
CA THR A 100 -0.23 19.50 1.15
C THR A 100 0.95 19.93 0.30
N SER A 101 1.99 20.51 0.91
CA SER A 101 3.19 20.93 0.18
C SER A 101 3.87 19.71 -0.46
N VAL A 102 4.15 19.77 -1.76
CA VAL A 102 4.83 18.69 -2.49
C VAL A 102 6.07 19.23 -3.19
N ALA A 103 7.18 18.50 -3.06
CA ALA A 103 8.44 18.84 -3.73
C ALA A 103 8.53 18.29 -5.16
N ARG A 104 7.59 17.42 -5.54
CA ARG A 104 7.55 16.73 -6.84
C ARG A 104 6.09 16.45 -7.22
N ASN A 105 5.85 16.31 -8.53
CA ASN A 105 4.53 15.96 -9.04
C ASN A 105 4.15 14.53 -8.61
N ILE A 106 2.92 14.40 -8.13
CA ILE A 106 2.29 13.12 -7.83
C ILE A 106 1.32 12.83 -8.96
N LYS A 107 1.46 11.66 -9.59
CA LYS A 107 0.47 11.16 -10.52
C LYS A 107 -0.68 10.57 -9.71
N VAL A 108 -1.69 11.38 -9.50
CA VAL A 108 -3.05 10.89 -9.22
C VAL A 108 -3.59 10.48 -10.59
N GLY A 109 -4.20 9.30 -10.71
CA GLY A 109 -4.70 8.79 -12.00
C GLY A 109 -5.82 9.67 -12.58
N ASP A 110 -6.62 9.11 -13.48
CA ASP A 110 -7.87 9.77 -13.87
C ASP A 110 -8.79 9.88 -12.64
N ASP A 111 -9.61 10.93 -12.61
CA ASP A 111 -10.56 11.15 -11.53
C ASP A 111 -11.48 9.93 -11.37
N PRO A 112 -11.76 9.48 -10.14
CA PRO A 112 -12.60 8.32 -9.93
C PRO A 112 -14.02 8.60 -10.42
N ASP A 113 -14.63 7.63 -11.10
CA ASP A 113 -16.07 7.66 -11.47
C ASP A 113 -17.01 7.78 -10.26
N TYR A 114 -16.50 7.64 -9.03
CA TYR A 114 -17.28 7.65 -7.82
C TYR A 114 -16.97 8.86 -6.94
N MET A 115 -18.00 9.35 -6.26
CA MET A 115 -17.84 10.42 -5.27
C MET A 115 -17.33 9.80 -3.95
N PRO A 116 -16.13 10.19 -3.47
CA PRO A 116 -15.51 9.55 -2.30
C PRO A 116 -16.19 9.93 -0.97
N PHE A 117 -16.69 11.15 -0.84
CA PHE A 117 -17.39 11.67 0.34
C PHE A 117 -18.40 12.74 -0.09
N ALA A 118 -19.38 13.06 0.75
CA ALA A 118 -20.34 14.14 0.48
C ALA A 118 -19.69 15.50 0.78
N PRO A 119 -19.44 16.36 -0.22
CA PRO A 119 -18.87 17.69 0.03
C PRO A 119 -19.92 18.60 0.67
N PHE A 120 -19.47 19.44 1.61
CA PHE A 120 -20.27 20.49 2.25
C PHE A 120 -21.62 20.00 2.81
N GLY A 121 -21.65 18.82 3.44
CA GLY A 121 -22.90 18.22 3.94
C GLY A 121 -23.63 19.03 5.01
N ASP A 122 -22.95 20.03 5.59
CA ASP A 122 -23.45 20.98 6.57
C ASP A 122 -23.91 22.33 5.97
N ASP A 123 -23.62 22.59 4.69
CA ASP A 123 -23.98 23.84 4.02
C ASP A 123 -25.30 23.68 3.23
N PRO A 124 -26.41 24.27 3.70
CA PRO A 124 -27.70 24.19 3.01
C PRO A 124 -27.73 24.97 1.69
N SER A 125 -26.74 25.83 1.43
CA SER A 125 -26.62 26.58 0.17
C SER A 125 -25.89 25.79 -0.92
N PHE A 126 -25.27 24.66 -0.59
CA PHE A 126 -24.58 23.81 -1.54
C PHE A 126 -25.58 22.93 -2.32
N GLU A 127 -25.62 23.08 -3.65
CA GLU A 127 -26.49 22.30 -4.53
C GLU A 127 -25.94 20.88 -4.76
N PHE A 128 -26.10 20.02 -3.75
CA PHE A 128 -25.59 18.65 -3.76
C PHE A 128 -26.14 17.81 -4.94
N SER A 129 -27.39 18.05 -5.34
CA SER A 129 -28.04 17.29 -6.43
C SER A 129 -27.28 17.43 -7.75
N ASP A 130 -26.96 18.66 -8.13
CA ASP A 130 -26.31 18.96 -9.41
C ASP A 130 -24.86 18.48 -9.40
N TYR A 131 -24.15 18.67 -8.29
CA TYR A 131 -22.78 18.16 -8.12
C TYR A 131 -22.72 16.62 -8.20
N ASN A 132 -23.73 15.93 -7.68
CA ASN A 132 -23.80 14.48 -7.71
C ASN A 132 -24.01 13.90 -9.12
N GLU A 133 -24.58 14.67 -10.07
CA GLU A 133 -24.75 14.21 -11.46
C GLU A 133 -23.42 14.03 -12.21
N GLU A 134 -22.34 14.63 -11.72
CA GLU A 134 -20.99 14.47 -12.29
C GLU A 134 -20.38 13.09 -11.99
N TYR A 135 -20.92 12.37 -11.01
CA TYR A 135 -20.40 11.08 -10.56
C TYR A 135 -21.30 9.92 -10.97
N GLY A 136 -20.69 8.81 -11.38
CA GLY A 136 -21.43 7.61 -11.76
C GLY A 136 -22.05 6.86 -10.59
N TRP A 137 -21.46 6.99 -9.39
CA TRP A 137 -21.96 6.38 -8.15
C TRP A 137 -21.33 6.99 -6.89
N LEU A 138 -21.97 6.76 -5.75
CA LEU A 138 -21.49 7.23 -4.44
C LEU A 138 -20.70 6.13 -3.73
N ALA A 139 -19.50 6.44 -3.23
CA ALA A 139 -18.61 5.45 -2.59
C ALA A 139 -19.30 4.69 -1.46
N TRP A 140 -20.08 5.39 -0.63
CA TRP A 140 -20.79 4.83 0.52
C TRP A 140 -22.08 4.09 0.18
N GLN A 141 -22.61 4.24 -1.04
CA GLN A 141 -23.78 3.49 -1.51
C GLN A 141 -23.39 2.30 -2.39
N ALA A 142 -22.10 2.15 -2.65
CA ALA A 142 -21.60 1.21 -3.61
C ALA A 142 -21.89 -0.23 -3.20
N PRO A 143 -22.65 -0.99 -3.99
CA PRO A 143 -22.84 -2.42 -3.72
C PRO A 143 -21.52 -3.22 -3.85
N LYS A 144 -20.45 -2.58 -4.32
CA LYS A 144 -19.11 -3.16 -4.54
C LYS A 144 -18.14 -2.93 -3.38
N MET A 145 -18.47 -2.08 -2.41
CA MET A 145 -17.69 -1.97 -1.18
C MET A 145 -18.36 -2.84 -0.12
N LEU A 146 -17.62 -3.83 0.38
CA LEU A 146 -18.09 -4.55 1.56
C LEU A 146 -18.05 -3.56 2.73
N ASP A 147 -19.09 -3.61 3.56
CA ASP A 147 -19.12 -2.88 4.82
C ASP A 147 -17.79 -3.13 5.58
N PRO A 148 -17.06 -2.08 5.97
CA PRO A 148 -15.84 -2.20 6.77
C PRO A 148 -15.98 -3.14 7.96
N ASP A 149 -17.12 -3.11 8.64
CA ASP A 149 -17.38 -3.93 9.82
C ASP A 149 -17.49 -5.41 9.43
N LEU A 150 -18.19 -5.68 8.32
CA LEU A 150 -18.26 -7.04 7.75
C LEU A 150 -16.90 -7.54 7.26
N GLU A 151 -16.00 -6.67 6.79
CA GLU A 151 -14.62 -7.06 6.47
C GLU A 151 -13.87 -7.54 7.72
N ILE A 152 -13.98 -6.80 8.84
CA ILE A 152 -13.29 -7.13 10.10
C ILE A 152 -13.88 -8.42 10.70
N ILE A 153 -15.22 -8.56 10.72
CA ILE A 153 -15.90 -9.80 11.13
C ILE A 153 -15.45 -10.98 10.26
N SER A 154 -15.35 -10.78 8.95
CA SER A 154 -14.90 -11.83 8.02
C SER A 154 -13.46 -12.26 8.28
N ILE A 155 -12.58 -11.30 8.60
CA ILE A 155 -11.18 -11.57 8.95
C ILE A 155 -11.09 -12.39 10.23
N GLU A 156 -11.84 -12.01 11.28
CA GLU A 156 -11.83 -12.74 12.54
C GLU A 156 -12.39 -14.15 12.35
N ALA A 157 -13.52 -14.29 11.66
CA ALA A 157 -14.10 -15.60 11.36
C ALA A 157 -13.12 -16.49 10.58
N LEU A 158 -12.41 -15.92 9.60
CA LEU A 158 -11.37 -16.64 8.88
C LEU A 158 -10.20 -17.05 9.79
N SER A 159 -9.79 -16.16 10.71
CA SER A 159 -8.72 -16.43 11.68
C SER A 159 -9.08 -17.60 12.59
N LEU A 160 -10.32 -17.66 13.07
CA LEU A 160 -10.82 -18.75 13.90
C LEU A 160 -10.88 -20.08 13.13
N LEU A 161 -11.39 -20.07 11.90
CA LEU A 161 -11.47 -21.29 11.06
C LEU A 161 -10.08 -21.89 10.81
N ILE A 162 -9.09 -21.06 10.49
CA ILE A 162 -7.75 -21.52 10.16
C ILE A 162 -6.94 -21.86 11.42
N ASN A 163 -6.86 -20.94 12.38
CA ASN A 163 -5.90 -21.08 13.48
C ASN A 163 -6.44 -21.92 14.65
N GLU A 164 -7.71 -21.76 15.01
CA GLU A 164 -8.30 -22.44 16.17
C GLU A 164 -8.92 -23.78 15.77
N LEU A 165 -9.59 -23.82 14.61
CA LEU A 165 -10.25 -25.04 14.12
C LEU A 165 -9.35 -25.87 13.20
N GLY A 166 -8.22 -25.34 12.74
CA GLY A 166 -7.26 -26.06 11.91
C GLY A 166 -7.81 -26.45 10.54
N ILE A 167 -8.81 -25.74 10.03
CA ILE A 167 -9.40 -26.00 8.72
C ILE A 167 -8.42 -25.53 7.64
N ALA A 168 -8.18 -26.38 6.65
CA ALA A 168 -7.27 -26.04 5.56
C ALA A 168 -7.84 -24.85 4.75
N PRO A 169 -7.00 -23.89 4.31
CA PRO A 169 -7.43 -22.76 3.49
C PRO A 169 -8.29 -23.15 2.28
N GLU A 170 -7.97 -24.27 1.64
CA GLU A 170 -8.68 -24.78 0.46
C GLU A 170 -10.10 -25.21 0.79
N ASP A 171 -10.30 -25.86 1.95
CA ASP A 171 -11.61 -26.27 2.43
C ASP A 171 -12.46 -25.03 2.79
N VAL A 172 -11.85 -23.99 3.37
CA VAL A 172 -12.54 -22.74 3.68
C VAL A 172 -13.07 -22.05 2.41
N GLU A 173 -12.31 -22.08 1.32
CA GLU A 173 -12.76 -21.56 0.02
C GLU A 173 -13.93 -22.37 -0.55
N GLU A 174 -13.88 -23.71 -0.45
CA GLU A 174 -14.94 -24.59 -0.92
C GLU A 174 -16.27 -24.35 -0.17
N LEU A 175 -16.20 -23.99 1.12
CA LEU A 175 -17.39 -23.67 1.90
C LEU A 175 -18.10 -22.38 1.44
N GLY A 176 -17.43 -21.50 0.70
CA GLY A 176 -18.04 -20.29 0.13
C GLY A 176 -18.64 -19.33 1.17
N LEU A 177 -18.11 -19.34 2.41
CA LEU A 177 -18.70 -18.61 3.55
C LEU A 177 -18.56 -17.09 3.45
N PHE A 178 -17.54 -16.60 2.74
CA PHE A 178 -17.19 -15.19 2.72
C PHE A 178 -17.73 -14.49 1.48
N PRO A 179 -18.35 -13.31 1.62
CA PRO A 179 -18.89 -12.57 0.49
C PRO A 179 -17.77 -12.18 -0.48
N ALA A 180 -18.01 -12.37 -1.78
CA ALA A 180 -17.12 -11.88 -2.82
C ALA A 180 -17.16 -10.35 -2.86
N ARG A 181 -15.99 -9.71 -2.88
CA ARG A 181 -15.88 -8.23 -2.99
C ARG A 181 -16.44 -7.71 -4.32
N TYR A 182 -16.33 -8.51 -5.38
CA TYR A 182 -16.86 -8.19 -6.71
C TYR A 182 -17.58 -9.41 -7.28
N PRO A 183 -18.89 -9.33 -7.54
CA PRO A 183 -19.65 -10.44 -8.15
C PRO A 183 -19.10 -10.84 -9.52
N ALA A 184 -18.54 -9.87 -10.26
CA ALA A 184 -18.02 -10.08 -11.62
C ALA A 184 -16.59 -10.66 -11.67
N ALA A 185 -15.87 -10.65 -10.55
CA ALA A 185 -14.48 -11.15 -10.46
C ALA A 185 -14.23 -11.71 -9.05
N PRO A 186 -14.75 -12.90 -8.74
CA PRO A 186 -14.53 -13.53 -7.45
C PRO A 186 -13.03 -13.79 -7.29
N SER A 187 -12.42 -13.08 -6.35
CA SER A 187 -11.09 -13.43 -5.83
C SER A 187 -11.28 -14.39 -4.66
N PRO A 188 -10.41 -15.41 -4.51
CA PRO A 188 -10.46 -16.31 -3.37
C PRO A 188 -10.45 -15.52 -2.05
N ALA A 189 -11.29 -15.93 -1.10
CA ALA A 189 -11.50 -15.23 0.15
C ALA A 189 -10.25 -15.19 1.03
N VAL A 190 -9.52 -16.29 1.13
CA VAL A 190 -8.36 -16.45 2.02
C VAL A 190 -7.22 -15.50 1.63
N PRO A 191 -6.72 -15.48 0.38
CA PRO A 191 -5.66 -14.55 -0.01
C PRO A 191 -6.13 -13.08 0.06
N ARG A 192 -7.41 -12.82 -0.26
CA ARG A 192 -7.99 -11.48 -0.21
C ARG A 192 -8.05 -10.94 1.22
N LEU A 193 -8.66 -11.68 2.14
CA LEU A 193 -8.83 -11.27 3.55
C LEU A 193 -7.47 -11.23 4.27
N SER A 194 -6.59 -12.20 4.01
CA SER A 194 -5.21 -12.19 4.55
C SER A 194 -4.44 -10.94 4.11
N LYS A 195 -4.62 -10.49 2.86
CA LYS A 195 -4.01 -9.24 2.39
C LYS A 195 -4.65 -7.99 3.02
N LEU A 196 -5.96 -8.02 3.31
CA LEU A 196 -6.67 -6.91 3.93
C LEU A 196 -6.23 -6.68 5.38
N VAL A 197 -5.91 -7.74 6.13
CA VAL A 197 -5.33 -7.65 7.50
C VAL A 197 -4.08 -6.78 7.57
N HIS A 198 -3.30 -6.70 6.49
CA HIS A 198 -2.08 -5.87 6.48
C HIS A 198 -2.25 -4.50 5.86
N LYS A 199 -3.46 -4.19 5.37
CA LYS A 199 -3.75 -2.94 4.65
C LYS A 199 -4.78 -2.08 5.34
N ARG A 200 -5.59 -2.64 6.23
CA ARG A 200 -6.56 -1.87 7.01
C ARG A 200 -5.93 -1.35 8.27
N ASP A 201 -6.40 -0.18 8.65
CA ASP A 201 -6.30 0.30 10.02
C ASP A 201 -7.36 -0.42 10.84
N PHE A 202 -6.96 -0.93 12.01
CA PHE A 202 -7.86 -1.58 12.95
C PHE A 202 -7.99 -0.70 14.20
N PRO A 203 -9.13 -0.79 14.90
CA PRO A 203 -9.22 -0.31 16.28
C PRO A 203 -8.03 -0.82 17.10
N THR A 204 -7.49 0.05 17.97
CA THR A 204 -6.32 -0.29 18.80
C THR A 204 -6.67 -1.42 19.77
N ASP A 205 -7.89 -1.38 20.30
CA ASP A 205 -8.50 -2.44 21.07
C ASP A 205 -9.50 -3.17 20.17
N LEU A 206 -9.63 -4.48 20.35
CA LEU A 206 -10.61 -5.31 19.63
C LEU A 206 -11.64 -5.87 20.61
N PRO A 207 -12.80 -6.36 20.12
CA PRO A 207 -13.73 -7.07 20.97
C PRO A 207 -13.03 -8.22 21.72
N SER A 208 -13.45 -8.46 22.96
CA SER A 208 -12.80 -9.44 23.82
C SER A 208 -12.74 -10.82 23.16
N GLY A 209 -11.53 -11.37 23.04
CA GLY A 209 -11.30 -12.69 22.43
C GLY A 209 -10.92 -12.65 20.95
N TRP A 210 -11.07 -11.50 20.28
CA TRP A 210 -10.70 -11.34 18.89
C TRP A 210 -9.19 -11.17 18.75
N ARG A 211 -8.59 -11.76 17.72
CA ARG A 211 -7.13 -11.74 17.54
C ARG A 211 -6.67 -11.32 16.16
N LEU A 212 -7.57 -11.17 15.17
CA LEU A 212 -7.31 -10.72 13.79
C LEU A 212 -5.95 -11.18 13.23
N SER A 213 -5.58 -12.43 13.52
CA SER A 213 -4.27 -12.97 13.16
C SER A 213 -4.49 -13.93 12.01
N LEU A 214 -4.12 -13.53 10.80
CA LEU A 214 -4.11 -14.45 9.66
C LEU A 214 -2.68 -14.79 9.29
N PRO A 215 -2.39 -16.04 8.92
CA PRO A 215 -1.10 -16.38 8.34
C PRO A 215 -0.94 -15.59 7.04
N TYR A 216 -0.16 -14.52 7.11
CA TYR A 216 0.24 -13.80 5.92
C TYR A 216 1.47 -14.45 5.35
N HIS A 217 1.32 -14.94 4.12
CA HIS A 217 2.43 -15.28 3.27
C HIS A 217 2.78 -14.05 2.44
N PRO A 218 3.73 -13.24 2.93
CA PRO A 218 4.19 -12.10 2.17
C PRO A 218 4.74 -12.56 0.82
N PRO A 219 4.78 -11.69 -0.20
CA PRO A 219 5.42 -11.99 -1.47
C PRO A 219 6.86 -12.51 -1.31
N TYR A 220 7.54 -12.08 -0.24
CA TYR A 220 8.88 -12.52 0.13
C TYR A 220 8.98 -13.96 0.68
N ALA A 221 7.86 -14.61 0.97
CA ALA A 221 7.83 -16.04 1.33
C ALA A 221 8.08 -16.95 0.11
N SER A 222 8.03 -16.40 -1.12
CA SER A 222 8.22 -17.12 -2.38
C SER A 222 9.70 -17.35 -2.76
N GLY A 223 10.62 -17.25 -1.80
CA GLY A 223 12.06 -17.36 -2.03
C GLY A 223 12.70 -16.11 -2.63
N PRO A 224 14.04 -16.13 -2.84
CA PRO A 224 14.79 -14.98 -3.34
C PRO A 224 14.30 -14.38 -4.66
N SER A 225 13.78 -15.19 -5.58
CA SER A 225 13.26 -14.71 -6.87
C SER A 225 11.98 -13.89 -6.68
N GLY A 226 11.02 -14.40 -5.89
CA GLY A 226 9.78 -13.68 -5.61
C GLY A 226 9.98 -12.39 -4.83
N ILE A 227 10.99 -12.35 -3.94
CA ILE A 227 11.42 -11.11 -3.26
C ILE A 227 11.84 -10.06 -4.29
N LEU A 228 12.73 -10.45 -5.20
CA LEU A 228 13.25 -9.54 -6.21
C LEU A 228 12.15 -9.09 -7.17
N ASP A 229 11.30 -10.00 -7.64
CA ASP A 229 10.18 -9.65 -8.52
C ASP A 229 9.21 -8.67 -7.85
N SER A 230 8.89 -8.87 -6.56
CA SER A 230 8.06 -7.94 -5.78
C SER A 230 8.73 -6.57 -5.59
N PHE A 231 10.06 -6.54 -5.43
CA PHE A 231 10.80 -5.30 -5.34
C PHE A 231 10.82 -4.58 -6.69
N LEU A 232 11.14 -5.28 -7.78
CA LEU A 232 11.20 -4.74 -9.13
C LEU A 232 9.83 -4.23 -9.61
N SER A 233 8.73 -4.82 -9.14
CA SER A 233 7.37 -4.36 -9.46
C SER A 233 6.97 -3.07 -8.73
N SER A 234 7.69 -2.68 -7.68
CA SER A 234 7.40 -1.48 -6.89
C SER A 234 8.48 -0.42 -6.97
N PHE A 235 9.67 -0.76 -7.49
CA PHE A 235 10.80 0.14 -7.62
C PHE A 235 10.82 0.84 -8.98
N CYS A 236 10.87 2.17 -8.96
CA CYS A 236 10.97 2.95 -10.19
C CYS A 236 12.42 3.03 -10.66
N HIS A 237 12.71 2.34 -11.78
CA HIS A 237 14.03 2.32 -12.41
C HIS A 237 14.34 3.57 -13.24
N ASN A 238 13.44 4.57 -13.29
CA ASN A 238 13.73 5.84 -13.95
C ASN A 238 14.88 6.54 -13.19
N PRO A 239 16.01 6.88 -13.84
CA PRO A 239 17.15 7.52 -13.20
C PRO A 239 16.83 8.83 -12.48
N ASN A 240 15.74 9.51 -12.85
CA ASN A 240 15.28 10.73 -12.18
C ASN A 240 14.54 10.45 -10.85
N CYS A 241 14.12 9.21 -10.60
CA CYS A 241 13.31 8.83 -9.44
C CYS A 241 14.08 7.90 -8.48
N LEU A 242 14.58 6.76 -8.98
CA LEU A 242 15.30 5.72 -8.22
C LEU A 242 14.74 5.46 -6.82
N THR A 243 13.41 5.34 -6.71
CA THR A 243 12.69 5.18 -5.44
C THR A 243 11.66 4.07 -5.53
N GLY A 244 11.43 3.40 -4.39
CA GLY A 244 10.26 2.54 -4.21
C GLY A 244 8.97 3.35 -4.21
N TYR A 245 7.89 2.74 -4.69
CA TYR A 245 6.54 3.30 -4.75
C TYR A 245 6.50 4.72 -5.33
N CYS A 246 7.16 4.92 -6.47
CA CYS A 246 7.23 6.22 -7.12
C CYS A 246 5.83 6.72 -7.47
N THR A 247 5.41 7.81 -6.82
CA THR A 247 4.12 8.44 -7.02
C THR A 247 3.94 9.06 -8.40
N THR A 248 5.03 9.25 -9.16
CA THR A 248 4.97 9.80 -10.54
C THR A 248 4.77 8.71 -11.60
N HIS A 249 5.20 7.47 -11.35
CA HIS A 249 5.25 6.39 -12.34
C HIS A 249 4.55 5.11 -11.86
N MET A 250 3.34 5.23 -11.31
CA MET A 250 2.64 4.11 -10.66
C MET A 250 2.17 3.00 -11.61
N ASP A 251 1.78 3.32 -12.85
CA ASP A 251 1.08 2.36 -13.72
C ASP A 251 1.97 1.68 -14.76
N ASN A 252 3.18 2.21 -14.97
CA ASN A 252 4.08 1.79 -16.05
C ASN A 252 5.53 1.82 -15.57
N ILE A 253 5.84 1.03 -14.54
CA ILE A 253 7.24 0.68 -14.32
C ILE A 253 7.59 -0.28 -15.46
N PRO A 254 8.39 0.14 -16.47
CA PRO A 254 8.71 -0.73 -17.58
C PRO A 254 9.32 -2.02 -17.03
N PRO A 255 9.04 -3.18 -17.66
CA PRO A 255 9.61 -4.42 -17.20
C PRO A 255 11.12 -4.25 -17.07
N PRO A 256 11.74 -4.85 -16.04
CA PRO A 256 13.17 -4.74 -15.83
C PRO A 256 13.90 -5.07 -17.14
N ILE A 257 14.97 -4.31 -17.41
CA ILE A 257 15.83 -4.48 -18.59
C ILE A 257 16.06 -5.99 -18.78
N PRO A 258 15.85 -6.54 -20.01
CA PRO A 258 15.98 -7.96 -20.22
C PRO A 258 17.31 -8.47 -19.64
N PRO A 259 17.30 -9.62 -18.95
CA PRO A 259 18.47 -10.08 -18.22
C PRO A 259 19.67 -10.11 -19.17
N PRO A 260 20.82 -9.57 -18.73
CA PRO A 260 22.02 -9.57 -19.55
C PRO A 260 22.36 -11.00 -19.97
N VAL A 261 22.89 -11.16 -21.18
CA VAL A 261 23.42 -12.44 -21.64
C VAL A 261 24.87 -12.54 -21.17
N SER A 262 25.25 -13.67 -20.58
CA SER A 262 26.64 -13.90 -20.18
C SER A 262 27.57 -13.75 -21.38
N ASN A 263 28.58 -12.89 -21.26
CA ASN A 263 29.66 -12.79 -22.24
C ASN A 263 30.89 -13.60 -21.81
N LEU A 264 30.96 -14.00 -20.54
CA LEU A 264 32.06 -14.80 -19.99
C LEU A 264 31.75 -16.30 -20.08
N TRP A 265 32.46 -16.95 -21.00
CA TRP A 265 32.43 -18.40 -21.10
C TRP A 265 33.21 -19.03 -19.93
N PRO A 266 32.90 -20.28 -19.51
CA PRO A 266 33.60 -20.90 -18.38
C PRO A 266 35.13 -20.90 -18.51
N ALA A 267 35.66 -20.99 -19.74
CA ALA A 267 37.09 -20.98 -20.01
C ALA A 267 37.75 -19.60 -19.83
N THR A 268 36.98 -18.50 -19.84
CA THR A 268 37.51 -17.14 -19.66
C THR A 268 37.39 -16.63 -18.23
N LEU A 269 36.70 -17.37 -17.35
CA LEU A 269 36.56 -17.01 -15.93
C LEU A 269 37.90 -17.02 -15.21
N ASP A 270 38.77 -17.96 -15.54
CA ASP A 270 40.06 -18.11 -14.87
C ASP A 270 40.93 -16.86 -15.10
N SER A 271 40.96 -16.37 -16.33
CA SER A 271 41.67 -15.14 -16.70
C SER A 271 41.04 -13.87 -16.11
N ALA A 272 39.72 -13.88 -15.87
CA ALA A 272 38.99 -12.72 -15.36
C ALA A 272 39.11 -12.56 -13.83
N ALA A 273 39.32 -13.65 -13.09
CA ALA A 273 39.35 -13.63 -11.63
C ALA A 273 40.67 -13.12 -11.03
N GLY A 274 41.76 -13.04 -11.82
CA GLY A 274 43.06 -12.60 -11.33
C GLY A 274 43.63 -13.56 -10.27
N ASP A 275 43.95 -13.04 -9.08
CA ASP A 275 44.53 -13.80 -7.99
C ASP A 275 43.48 -14.62 -7.20
N PRO A 276 43.85 -15.79 -6.62
CA PRO A 276 42.92 -16.60 -5.87
C PRO A 276 42.42 -15.86 -4.61
N CYS A 277 41.10 -15.82 -4.42
CA CYS A 277 40.46 -15.15 -3.27
C CYS A 277 40.70 -15.84 -1.91
N GLY A 278 41.39 -16.99 -1.89
CA GLY A 278 41.71 -17.74 -0.68
C GLY A 278 41.93 -19.23 -0.93
N LYS A 279 42.06 -19.99 0.16
CA LYS A 279 42.31 -21.45 0.14
C LYS A 279 41.17 -22.25 -0.50
N ASP A 280 39.96 -21.70 -0.53
CA ASP A 280 38.75 -22.32 -1.08
C ASP A 280 38.34 -21.66 -2.41
N CYS A 281 39.26 -20.92 -3.04
CA CYS A 281 39.03 -20.30 -4.34
C CYS A 281 38.87 -21.36 -5.43
N PHE A 282 37.99 -21.10 -6.40
CA PHE A 282 37.78 -21.98 -7.54
C PHE A 282 39.04 -22.18 -8.41
N LEU A 283 39.93 -21.18 -8.47
CA LEU A 283 41.23 -21.27 -9.14
C LEU A 283 42.17 -22.27 -8.45
N ALA A 284 42.20 -22.25 -7.12
CA ALA A 284 43.05 -23.14 -6.32
C ALA A 284 42.49 -24.57 -6.23
N ALA A 285 41.16 -24.70 -6.26
CA ALA A 285 40.47 -25.97 -6.19
C ALA A 285 40.60 -26.83 -7.46
N ALA A 286 40.86 -26.22 -8.64
CA ALA A 286 41.15 -26.98 -9.86
C ALA A 286 42.38 -27.91 -9.72
N THR A 287 43.29 -27.59 -8.80
CA THR A 287 44.51 -28.36 -8.53
C THR A 287 44.37 -29.30 -7.32
N SER A 288 43.35 -29.11 -6.48
CA SER A 288 43.16 -29.85 -5.24
C SER A 288 42.01 -30.84 -5.40
N LEU A 289 42.32 -32.15 -5.32
CA LEU A 289 41.35 -33.26 -5.24
C LEU A 289 40.57 -33.20 -3.90
N ARG A 290 39.94 -32.07 -3.60
CA ARG A 290 39.14 -31.94 -2.38
C ARG A 290 37.89 -32.78 -2.53
N ASP A 291 37.68 -33.58 -1.49
CA ASP A 291 36.61 -34.55 -1.43
C ASP A 291 35.27 -33.86 -1.68
N ILE A 292 34.56 -34.42 -2.65
CA ILE A 292 33.28 -33.95 -3.22
C ILE A 292 32.18 -33.90 -2.14
N ASN A 293 32.46 -34.50 -0.98
CA ASN A 293 31.59 -34.63 0.18
C ASN A 293 31.93 -33.68 1.34
N SER A 294 32.75 -32.65 1.14
CA SER A 294 32.84 -31.52 2.08
C SER A 294 31.59 -30.65 1.96
N VAL A 295 30.47 -31.21 2.43
CA VAL A 295 29.09 -30.75 2.23
C VAL A 295 28.81 -29.47 3.03
N ALA A 296 28.99 -28.29 2.42
CA ALA A 296 28.02 -27.25 2.74
C ALA A 296 26.66 -27.74 2.21
N LEU A 297 25.69 -27.94 3.08
CA LEU A 297 24.33 -28.27 2.65
C LEU A 297 23.81 -27.07 1.84
N TRP A 298 23.68 -27.26 0.53
CA TRP A 298 22.98 -26.32 -0.34
C TRP A 298 21.49 -26.58 -0.21
N THR A 299 20.77 -25.66 0.42
CA THR A 299 19.30 -25.67 0.46
C THR A 299 18.74 -25.35 -0.93
N GLU A 300 17.43 -25.53 -1.13
CA GLU A 300 16.79 -25.05 -2.35
C GLU A 300 16.84 -23.52 -2.46
N ASP A 301 16.67 -22.80 -1.34
CA ASP A 301 16.79 -21.33 -1.29
C ASP A 301 18.20 -20.86 -1.72
N ASP A 302 19.27 -21.57 -1.34
CA ASP A 302 20.63 -21.23 -1.76
C ASP A 302 20.80 -21.36 -3.28
N LYS A 303 20.23 -22.42 -3.87
CA LYS A 303 20.28 -22.67 -5.31
C LYS A 303 19.43 -21.64 -6.05
N GLU A 304 18.28 -21.28 -5.50
CA GLU A 304 17.40 -20.25 -6.03
C GLU A 304 18.07 -18.88 -5.98
N LEU A 305 18.70 -18.51 -4.86
CA LEU A 305 19.45 -17.26 -4.72
C LEU A 305 20.56 -17.16 -5.79
N LEU A 306 21.38 -18.22 -5.93
CA LEU A 306 22.43 -18.25 -6.94
C LEU A 306 21.84 -18.10 -8.36
N LYS A 307 20.75 -18.81 -8.66
CA LYS A 307 20.06 -18.73 -9.95
C LYS A 307 19.53 -17.32 -10.23
N THR A 308 18.93 -16.69 -9.22
CA THR A 308 18.42 -15.31 -9.31
C THR A 308 19.57 -14.35 -9.61
N VAL A 309 20.67 -14.41 -8.85
CA VAL A 309 21.84 -13.54 -9.08
C VAL A 309 22.45 -13.77 -10.47
N LEU A 310 22.60 -15.02 -10.92
CA LEU A 310 23.14 -15.34 -12.24
C LEU A 310 22.21 -14.94 -13.39
N THR A 311 20.90 -14.83 -13.15
CA THR A 311 19.95 -14.29 -14.12
C THR A 311 20.19 -12.80 -14.36
N HIS A 312 20.49 -12.03 -13.31
CA HIS A 312 20.69 -10.57 -13.40
C HIS A 312 22.14 -10.15 -13.61
N SER A 313 23.10 -10.97 -13.17
CA SER A 313 24.54 -10.74 -13.29
C SER A 313 25.24 -12.06 -13.67
N PRO A 314 25.09 -12.50 -14.93
CA PRO A 314 25.61 -13.79 -15.38
C PRO A 314 27.14 -13.84 -15.40
N ASP A 315 27.77 -12.68 -15.55
CA ASP A 315 29.22 -12.52 -15.62
C ASP A 315 29.86 -12.34 -14.23
N ALA A 316 29.07 -12.40 -13.15
CA ALA A 316 29.58 -12.40 -11.79
C ALA A 316 30.56 -13.56 -11.55
N LEU A 317 31.70 -13.25 -10.93
CA LEU A 317 32.74 -14.23 -10.66
C LEU A 317 32.32 -15.15 -9.51
N PRO A 318 32.77 -16.43 -9.50
CA PRO A 318 32.50 -17.33 -8.38
C PRO A 318 33.00 -16.80 -7.03
N CYS A 319 34.01 -15.93 -7.02
CA CYS A 319 34.51 -15.26 -5.82
C CYS A 319 33.46 -14.31 -5.22
N ASP A 320 32.84 -13.46 -6.04
CA ASP A 320 31.82 -12.49 -5.59
C ASP A 320 30.54 -13.21 -5.19
N LEU A 321 30.14 -14.19 -6.00
CA LEU A 321 28.97 -15.02 -5.75
C LEU A 321 29.10 -15.83 -4.45
N ALA A 322 30.31 -16.23 -4.06
CA ALA A 322 30.57 -16.89 -2.79
C ALA A 322 30.25 -16.02 -1.59
N VAL A 323 30.58 -14.73 -1.67
CA VAL A 323 30.23 -13.75 -0.63
C VAL A 323 28.72 -13.56 -0.56
N ILE A 324 28.06 -13.40 -1.71
CA ILE A 324 26.61 -13.19 -1.79
C ILE A 324 25.84 -14.41 -1.27
N CYS A 325 26.20 -15.61 -1.72
CA CYS A 325 25.52 -16.86 -1.36
C CYS A 325 25.96 -17.40 0.02
N ARG A 326 27.00 -16.83 0.63
CA ARG A 326 27.64 -17.34 1.86
C ARG A 326 28.06 -18.82 1.73
N LYS A 327 28.61 -19.18 0.57
CA LYS A 327 29.10 -20.53 0.24
C LYS A 327 30.58 -20.50 -0.13
N LEU A 328 31.22 -21.66 -0.21
CA LEU A 328 32.62 -21.73 -0.63
C LEU A 328 32.76 -21.44 -2.13
N CYS A 329 33.80 -20.71 -2.50
CA CYS A 329 33.99 -20.22 -3.86
C CYS A 329 34.08 -21.33 -4.91
N PHE A 330 34.79 -22.42 -4.62
CA PHE A 330 34.84 -23.57 -5.52
C PHE A 330 33.48 -24.28 -5.70
N GLU A 331 32.62 -24.30 -4.67
CA GLU A 331 31.28 -24.89 -4.76
C GLU A 331 30.39 -24.03 -5.65
N VAL A 332 30.42 -22.72 -5.45
CA VAL A 332 29.68 -21.77 -6.28
C VAL A 332 30.09 -21.87 -7.74
N ALA A 333 31.38 -22.01 -8.04
CA ALA A 333 31.87 -22.21 -9.41
C ALA A 333 31.26 -23.48 -10.05
N LYS A 334 31.15 -24.58 -9.28
CA LYS A 334 30.53 -25.83 -9.73
C LYS A 334 29.03 -25.68 -10.01
N TYR A 335 28.28 -25.04 -9.11
CA TYR A 335 26.85 -24.79 -9.31
C TYR A 335 26.58 -23.80 -10.45
N ARG A 336 27.41 -22.75 -10.58
CA ARG A 336 27.38 -21.83 -11.73
C ARG A 336 27.55 -22.59 -13.05
N ARG A 337 28.53 -23.50 -13.14
CA ARG A 337 28.74 -24.32 -14.35
C ARG A 337 27.50 -25.15 -14.69
N ARG A 338 26.92 -25.84 -13.70
CA ARG A 338 25.69 -26.63 -13.87
C ARG A 338 24.51 -25.77 -14.34
N TYR A 339 24.36 -24.56 -13.79
CA TYR A 339 23.32 -23.63 -14.20
C TYR A 339 23.42 -23.30 -15.69
N PHE A 340 24.59 -22.85 -16.17
CA PHE A 340 24.77 -22.51 -17.58
C PHE A 340 24.72 -23.74 -18.51
N ASP A 341 25.17 -24.91 -18.05
CA ASP A 341 25.06 -26.17 -18.81
C ASP A 341 23.58 -26.61 -18.99
N SER A 342 22.70 -26.25 -18.04
CA SER A 342 21.27 -26.54 -18.11
C SER A 342 20.48 -25.60 -19.03
N LEU A 343 21.02 -24.42 -19.36
CA LEU A 343 20.34 -23.46 -20.22
C LEU A 343 20.32 -23.96 -21.67
N PRO A 344 19.20 -23.79 -22.40
CA PRO A 344 19.13 -24.15 -23.81
C PRO A 344 20.15 -23.35 -24.59
N ARG A 345 21.09 -24.04 -25.25
CA ARG A 345 22.05 -23.39 -26.14
C ARG A 345 21.26 -22.67 -27.24
N PRO A 346 21.51 -21.38 -27.50
CA PRO A 346 20.82 -20.67 -28.57
C PRO A 346 21.08 -21.44 -29.87
N GLY A 347 20.01 -22.04 -30.42
CA GLY A 347 20.09 -22.78 -31.67
C GLY A 347 20.68 -21.88 -32.75
N LYS A 348 21.63 -22.42 -33.54
CA LYS A 348 22.34 -21.70 -34.60
C LYS A 348 21.39 -20.99 -35.60
N GLU A 349 20.13 -21.41 -35.69
CA GLU A 349 19.10 -20.82 -36.54
C GLU A 349 18.65 -19.39 -36.14
N ARG A 350 18.70 -19.01 -34.86
CA ARG A 350 18.28 -17.65 -34.44
C ARG A 350 19.33 -16.58 -34.69
N ALA A 351 20.61 -16.94 -34.69
CA ALA A 351 21.70 -16.02 -35.01
C ALA A 351 21.63 -15.56 -36.49
N ALA A 352 21.26 -16.46 -37.41
CA ALA A 352 21.08 -16.13 -38.82
C ALA A 352 19.90 -15.18 -39.08
N LYS A 353 18.80 -15.28 -38.31
CA LYS A 353 17.65 -14.37 -38.45
C LYS A 353 17.84 -13.00 -37.79
N ARG A 354 18.75 -12.89 -36.80
CA ARG A 354 19.01 -11.61 -36.10
C ARG A 354 19.91 -10.66 -36.91
N GLN A 355 20.71 -11.18 -37.85
CA GLN A 355 21.48 -10.34 -38.79
C GLN A 355 20.64 -9.71 -39.91
N THR A 356 19.45 -10.23 -40.23
CA THR A 356 18.60 -9.69 -41.31
C THR A 356 17.53 -8.70 -40.84
N LYS A 357 17.27 -8.59 -39.54
CA LYS A 357 16.41 -7.52 -38.98
C LYS A 357 17.26 -6.34 -38.55
N LYS A 358 17.72 -5.53 -39.52
CA LYS A 358 17.97 -4.10 -39.26
C LYS A 358 16.67 -3.55 -38.69
N VAL A 359 16.66 -3.27 -37.40
CA VAL A 359 15.57 -2.57 -36.73
C VAL A 359 15.41 -1.25 -37.46
N ALA A 360 14.36 -1.12 -38.27
CA ALA A 360 13.90 0.18 -38.70
C ALA A 360 13.73 1.02 -37.43
N ALA A 361 14.39 2.17 -37.37
CA ALA A 361 14.31 3.06 -36.23
C ALA A 361 12.84 3.18 -35.83
N SER A 362 12.52 2.75 -34.62
CA SER A 362 11.22 3.04 -34.03
C SER A 362 11.16 4.56 -33.97
N THR A 363 10.41 5.15 -34.88
CA THR A 363 10.03 6.55 -34.79
C THR A 363 9.20 6.67 -33.52
N PHE A 364 9.73 7.44 -32.59
CA PHE A 364 9.06 7.84 -31.35
C PHE A 364 7.73 8.51 -31.74
N GLN A 365 6.60 7.87 -31.47
CA GLN A 365 5.25 8.34 -31.84
C GLN A 365 4.64 9.29 -30.79
N ASP A 366 5.46 10.04 -30.05
CA ASP A 366 4.95 11.01 -29.05
C ASP A 366 4.25 12.24 -29.66
N ASN A 367 4.21 12.36 -30.99
CA ASN A 367 3.59 13.51 -31.67
C ASN A 367 2.19 13.26 -32.24
N ASP A 368 1.57 12.10 -32.03
CA ASP A 368 0.19 11.90 -32.50
C ASP A 368 -0.83 12.43 -31.48
N SER A 369 -0.96 13.75 -31.46
CA SER A 369 -1.99 14.49 -30.72
C SER A 369 -3.43 14.08 -31.06
N THR A 370 -3.65 13.24 -32.08
CA THR A 370 -5.00 12.78 -32.46
C THR A 370 -5.45 11.50 -31.75
N VAL A 371 -4.53 10.79 -31.07
CA VAL A 371 -4.85 9.60 -30.27
C VAL A 371 -5.42 9.98 -28.90
N TYR A 372 -5.09 11.17 -28.39
CA TYR A 372 -5.73 11.74 -27.20
C TYR A 372 -6.98 12.52 -27.61
N LYS A 373 -8.15 11.89 -27.52
CA LYS A 373 -9.42 12.63 -27.50
C LYS A 373 -9.75 12.91 -26.05
N PRO A 374 -9.55 14.14 -25.54
CA PRO A 374 -10.16 14.50 -24.27
C PRO A 374 -11.68 14.37 -24.45
N PHE A 375 -12.34 13.67 -23.53
CA PHE A 375 -13.78 13.83 -23.36
C PHE A 375 -13.99 15.29 -22.98
N VAL A 376 -14.58 16.06 -23.89
CA VAL A 376 -14.85 17.49 -23.66
C VAL A 376 -16.06 17.57 -22.72
N SER A 377 -15.83 17.45 -21.42
CA SER A 377 -16.64 18.14 -20.42
C SER A 377 -15.95 19.47 -20.12
N PHE A 378 -16.74 20.54 -20.02
CA PHE A 378 -16.25 21.91 -19.89
C PHE A 378 -15.46 22.08 -18.58
N CYS A 379 -14.13 21.94 -18.63
CA CYS A 379 -13.26 22.41 -17.56
C CYS A 379 -12.93 23.89 -17.78
N HIS A 380 -13.52 24.76 -16.96
CA HIS A 380 -13.05 26.13 -16.80
C HIS A 380 -11.69 26.10 -16.11
N LEU A 381 -10.62 26.30 -16.89
CA LEU A 381 -9.27 26.45 -16.39
C LEU A 381 -9.16 27.82 -15.69
N ILE A 382 -9.21 27.86 -14.36
CA ILE A 382 -8.84 29.05 -13.59
C ILE A 382 -7.32 29.07 -13.47
N VAL A 383 -6.68 29.94 -14.25
CA VAL A 383 -5.26 30.28 -14.07
C VAL A 383 -5.18 31.32 -12.96
N LEU A 384 -4.71 30.93 -11.78
CA LEU A 384 -4.29 31.88 -10.75
C LEU A 384 -2.85 32.32 -11.05
N THR A 385 -2.70 33.58 -11.47
CA THR A 385 -1.42 34.30 -11.53
C THR A 385 -1.08 34.95 -10.21
#